data_AF-A0A929XAX7-F1
#
_entry.id   AF-A0A929XAX7-F1
#
_cell.length_a   1.000
_cell.length_b   1.000
_cell.length_c   1.000
_cell.angle_alpha   90.00
_cell.angle_beta   90.00
_cell.angle_gamma   90.00
#
_symmetry.space_group_name_H-M   'P 1'
#
loop_
_entity.id
_entity.type
_entity.pdbx_description
1 polymer ?
#
loop_
_entity_poly.entity_id
_entity_poly.type
_entity_poly.pdbx_seq_one_letter_code
_entity_poly.pdbx_strand_id
1 'polypeptide(L)' 'IRPQQKQAKDHKAMVDALAKGDKIVTSGGIKCSVVKTNEDFITVKLNDEVMVELDKQFVARKLDD' A
#
# COMPACT_ATOMS: atom_id res chain seq x y z
N ILE A 1 -4.86 -6.37 -25.47
CA ILE A 1 -4.17 -5.25 -24.76
C ILE A 1 -5.02 -4.60 -23.65
N ARG A 2 -6.36 -4.77 -23.61
CA ARG A 2 -7.23 -4.33 -22.49
C ARG A 2 -6.95 -4.90 -21.07
N PRO A 3 -6.42 -6.14 -20.89
CA PRO A 3 -6.26 -6.72 -19.55
C PRO A 3 -5.28 -5.96 -18.65
N GLN A 4 -4.18 -5.47 -19.22
CA GLN A 4 -3.13 -4.79 -18.45
C GLN A 4 -3.58 -3.41 -17.95
N GLN A 5 -4.31 -2.66 -18.78
CA GLN A 5 -4.88 -1.37 -18.37
C GLN A 5 -5.90 -1.53 -17.24
N LYS A 6 -6.70 -2.61 -17.26
CA LYS A 6 -7.65 -2.91 -16.20
C LYS A 6 -6.93 -3.21 -14.88
N GLN A 7 -5.91 -4.08 -14.90
CA GLN A 7 -5.09 -4.36 -13.71
C GLN A 7 -4.39 -3.12 -13.15
N ALA A 8 -3.81 -2.26 -14.00
CA ALA A 8 -3.17 -1.04 -13.54
C ALA A 8 -4.17 -0.07 -12.88
N LYS A 9 -5.37 0.06 -13.45
CA LYS A 9 -6.43 0.91 -12.90
C LYS A 9 -6.97 0.36 -11.58
N ASP A 10 -7.20 -0.95 -11.52
CA ASP A 10 -7.68 -1.64 -10.32
C ASP A 10 -6.62 -1.56 -9.19
N HIS A 11 -5.34 -1.67 -9.53
CA HIS A 11 -4.23 -1.50 -8.59
C HIS A 11 -4.15 -0.07 -8.05
N LYS A 12 -4.23 0.94 -8.93
CA LYS A 12 -4.27 2.35 -8.52
C LYS A 12 -5.46 2.64 -7.61
N ALA A 13 -6.65 2.11 -7.93
CA ALA A 13 -7.83 2.26 -7.09
C ALA A 13 -7.66 1.59 -5.71
N MET A 14 -7.03 0.42 -5.63
CA MET A 14 -6.73 -0.25 -4.36
C MET A 14 -5.79 0.59 -3.48
N VAL A 15 -4.73 1.13 -4.10
CA VAL A 15 -3.73 1.99 -3.46
C VAL A 15 -4.33 3.31 -2.98
N ASP A 16 -5.20 3.93 -3.78
CA ASP A 16 -5.87 5.19 -3.44
C ASP A 16 -6.96 4.98 -2.37
N ALA A 17 -7.48 3.76 -2.23
CA ALA A 17 -8.43 3.39 -1.18
C ALA A 17 -7.76 3.04 0.17
N LEU A 18 -6.42 3.06 0.25
CA LEU A 18 -5.71 2.83 1.50
C LEU A 18 -5.96 3.97 2.47
N ALA A 19 -6.18 3.63 3.74
CA ALA A 19 -6.40 4.57 4.82
C ALA A 19 -5.48 4.28 6.02
N LYS A 20 -5.39 5.25 6.94
CA LYS A 20 -4.70 5.06 8.21
C LYS A 20 -5.35 3.90 8.99
N GLY A 21 -4.52 2.98 9.46
CA GLY A 21 -4.95 1.77 10.17
C GLY A 21 -5.00 0.52 9.29
N ASP A 22 -4.94 0.67 7.96
CA ASP A 22 -4.92 -0.48 7.07
C ASP A 22 -3.62 -1.27 7.22
N LYS A 23 -3.74 -2.60 7.21
CA LYS A 23 -2.60 -3.50 7.11
C LYS A 23 -2.35 -3.81 5.65
N ILE A 24 -1.10 -3.72 5.22
CA ILE A 24 -0.73 -4.02 3.84
C ILE A 24 0.45 -4.97 3.79
N VAL A 25 0.62 -5.61 2.64
CA VAL A 25 1.83 -6.35 2.27
C VAL A 25 2.51 -5.62 1.14
N THR A 26 3.79 -5.31 1.32
CA THR A 26 4.62 -4.71 0.27
C THR A 26 5.04 -5.76 -0.76
N SER A 27 5.52 -5.34 -1.93
CA SER A 27 6.05 -6.23 -2.96
C SER A 27 7.22 -7.11 -2.49
N GLY A 28 7.89 -6.73 -1.40
CA GLY A 28 8.94 -7.52 -0.75
C GLY A 28 8.42 -8.55 0.27
N GLY A 29 7.10 -8.70 0.42
CA GLY A 29 6.49 -9.62 1.39
C GLY A 29 6.44 -9.09 2.82
N ILE A 30 6.73 -7.80 3.02
CA ILE A 30 6.77 -7.18 4.35
C ILE A 30 5.36 -6.78 4.75
N LYS A 31 4.94 -7.17 5.97
CA LYS A 31 3.67 -6.73 6.56
C LYS A 31 3.91 -5.45 7.35
N CYS A 32 3.11 -4.43 7.08
CA CYS A 32 3.18 -3.16 7.79
C CYS A 32 1.80 -2.52 7.92
N SER A 33 1.68 -1.55 8.83
CA SER A 33 0.43 -0.82 9.05
C SER A 33 0.55 0.62 8.56
N VAL A 34 -0.44 1.10 7.83
CA VAL A 34 -0.48 2.46 7.30
C VAL A 34 -0.74 3.45 8.43
N VAL A 35 0.15 4.43 8.58
CA VAL A 35 0.04 5.50 9.57
C VAL A 35 -0.41 6.80 8.92
N LYS A 36 0.06 7.04 7.70
CA LYS A 36 -0.25 8.23 6.91
C LYS A 36 -0.26 7.90 5.43
N THR A 37 -1.15 8.54 4.69
CA THR A 37 -1.28 8.42 3.24
C THR A 37 -1.02 9.76 2.59
N ASN A 38 -0.09 9.81 1.63
CA ASN A 38 0.11 10.96 0.74
C ASN A 38 -0.20 10.55 -0.70
N GLU A 39 0.04 11.43 -1.67
CA GLU A 39 -0.32 11.20 -3.07
C GLU A 39 0.55 10.10 -3.71
N ASP A 40 1.88 10.19 -3.57
CA ASP A 40 2.85 9.27 -4.19
C ASP A 40 3.37 8.18 -3.23
N PHE A 41 3.38 8.45 -1.92
CA PHE A 41 3.92 7.53 -0.91
C PHE A 41 3.00 7.42 0.31
N ILE A 42 3.20 6.35 1.06
CA ILE A 42 2.51 6.08 2.32
C ILE A 42 3.54 5.89 3.42
N THR A 43 3.29 6.47 4.60
CA THR A 43 4.09 6.19 5.78
C THR A 43 3.50 4.95 6.45
N VAL A 44 4.32 3.93 6.57
CA VAL A 44 3.96 2.65 7.19
C VAL A 44 4.83 2.38 8.39
N LYS A 45 4.25 1.77 9.42
CA LYS A 45 4.98 1.29 10.58
C LYS A 45 5.25 -0.21 10.46
N LEU A 46 6.51 -0.59 10.65
CA LEU A 46 6.96 -1.98 10.68
C LEU A 46 6.82 -2.57 12.09
N ASN A 47 7.13 -1.73 13.08
CA ASN A 47 6.92 -1.94 14.52
C ASN A 47 6.58 -0.56 15.13
N ASP A 48 6.45 -0.46 16.45
CA ASP A 48 6.02 0.81 17.07
C ASP A 48 7.11 1.90 17.09
N GLU A 49 8.35 1.57 16.77
CA GLU A 49 9.49 2.50 16.78
C GLU A 49 9.92 2.92 15.36
N VAL A 50 9.75 2.04 14.38
CA VAL A 50 10.25 2.19 13.01
C VAL A 50 9.11 2.50 12.06
N MET A 51 9.11 3.75 11.58
CA MET A 51 8.28 4.23 10.49
C MET A 51 9.13 4.40 9.23
N VAL A 52 8.60 3.96 8.10
CA VAL A 52 9.26 4.09 6.80
C VAL A 52 8.26 4.64 5.79
N GLU A 53 8.78 5.35 4.79
CA GLU A 53 8.01 5.79 3.64
C GLU A 53 8.12 4.73 2.55
N LEU A 54 6.96 4.20 2.17
CA LEU A 54 6.83 3.24 1.10
C LEU A 54 6.16 3.94 -0.08
N ASP A 55 6.77 3.82 -1.25
CA ASP A 55 6.12 4.24 -2.47
C ASP A 55 4.93 3.31 -2.75
N LYS A 56 3.79 3.94 -3.04
CA LYS A 56 2.50 3.32 -3.29
C LYS A 56 2.53 2.27 -4.40
N GLN A 57 3.42 2.42 -5.39
CA GLN A 57 3.58 1.46 -6.48
C GLN A 57 4.09 0.09 -6.01
N PHE A 58 4.68 0.02 -4.81
CA PHE A 58 5.19 -1.22 -4.20
C PHE A 58 4.23 -1.82 -3.16
N VAL A 59 2.96 -1.41 -3.15
CA VAL A 59 1.93 -2.05 -2.33
C VAL A 59 1.36 -3.25 -3.08
N ALA A 60 1.68 -4.47 -2.64
CA ALA A 60 1.20 -5.67 -3.33
C ALA A 60 -0.30 -5.93 -3.09
N ARG A 61 -0.73 -5.83 -1.83
CA ARG A 61 -2.13 -6.05 -1.43
C ARG A 61 -2.43 -5.47 -0.06
N LYS A 62 -3.68 -5.08 0.14
CA LYS A 62 -4.28 -4.85 1.46
C LYS A 62 -4.60 -6.19 2.13
N LEU A 63 -4.43 -6.24 3.44
CA LEU A 63 -4.91 -7.34 4.29
C LEU A 63 -6.22 -6.88 4.93
N ASP A 64 -7.28 -7.65 4.68
CA ASP A 64 -8.54 -7.55 5.41
C ASP A 64 -8.45 -8.57 6.56
N ASP A 65 -7.98 -8.12 7.72
CA ASP A 65 -8.03 -8.85 9.00
C ASP A 65 -9.09 -8.22 9.90
#